data_AF-A0A402A7J9-F1
#
_entry.id   AF-A0A402A7J9-F1
#
_cell.length_a   1.000
_cell.length_b   1.000
_cell.length_c   1.000
_cell.angle_alpha   90.00
_cell.angle_beta   90.00
_cell.angle_gamma   90.00
#
_symmetry.space_group_name_H-M   'P 1'
#
loop_
_entity.id
_entity.type
_entity.pdbx_description
1 polymer ?
#
loop_
_entity_poly.entity_id
_entity_poly.type
_entity_poly.pdbx_seq_one_letter_code
_entity_poly.pdbx_strand_id
1 'polypeptide(L)'
;MLSGSQQFRIAVSLAMGIGRYAGGESHRVESVIIDEGFGSLDTTGCQDMIHVLQALKDELACVIVVSHQDEVFNEFENKYQMKLVDGSTEVSRI
;
A
#
# COMPACT_ATOMS: atom_id res chain seq x y z
N MET A 1 5.60 -15.32 18.05
CA MET A 1 6.11 -14.28 17.14
C MET A 1 4.99 -13.93 16.16
N LEU A 2 4.91 -12.67 15.72
CA LEU A 2 3.89 -12.21 14.77
C LEU A 2 4.26 -12.65 13.34
N SER A 3 3.27 -13.02 12.51
CA SER A 3 3.50 -13.29 11.09
C SER A 3 3.94 -12.04 10.34
N GLY A 4 4.54 -12.19 9.16
CA GLY A 4 4.89 -11.05 8.29
C GLY A 4 3.68 -10.15 8.02
N SER A 5 2.51 -10.75 7.78
CA SER A 5 1.26 -10.02 7.53
C SER A 5 0.79 -9.22 8.75
N GLN A 6 0.94 -9.78 9.95
CA GLN A 6 0.61 -9.06 11.18
C GLN A 6 1.59 -7.92 11.47
N GLN A 7 2.89 -8.14 11.26
CA GLN A 7 3.89 -7.08 11.43
C GLN A 7 3.63 -5.91 10.48
N PHE A 8 3.29 -6.22 9.21
CA PHE A 8 3.02 -5.20 8.21
C PHE A 8 1.75 -4.39 8.53
N ARG A 9 0.65 -5.06 8.92
CA ARG A 9 -0.57 -4.36 9.38
C ARG A 9 -0.32 -3.47 10.59
N ILE A 10 0.49 -3.93 11.55
CA ILE A 10 0.86 -3.12 12.72
C ILE A 10 1.66 -1.88 12.29
N ALA A 11 2.61 -2.03 11.35
CA ALA A 11 3.39 -0.92 10.83
C ALA A 11 2.50 0.13 10.13
N VAL A 12 1.57 -0.31 9.27
CA VAL A 12 0.62 0.58 8.58
C VAL A 12 -0.28 1.29 9.59
N SER A 13 -0.89 0.56 10.53
CA SER A 13 -1.74 1.14 11.58
C SER A 13 -0.99 2.15 12.45
N LEU A 14 0.26 1.86 12.80
CA LEU A 14 1.09 2.77 13.60
C LEU A 14 1.45 4.03 12.82
N ALA A 15 1.87 3.89 11.54
CA ALA A 15 2.18 5.04 10.69
C ALA A 15 0.97 5.96 10.52
N MET A 16 -0.21 5.39 10.31
CA MET A 16 -1.48 6.12 10.23
C MET A 16 -1.82 6.83 11.55
N GLY A 17 -1.65 6.15 12.69
CA GLY A 17 -1.86 6.73 14.01
C GLY A 17 -0.93 7.91 14.30
N ILE A 18 0.36 7.76 13.97
CA ILE A 18 1.36 8.84 14.10
C ILE A 18 1.01 10.01 13.18
N GLY A 19 0.67 9.73 11.91
CA GLY A 19 0.30 10.77 10.95
C GLY A 19 -0.91 11.59 11.42
N ARG A 20 -1.95 10.91 11.94
CA ARG A 20 -3.13 11.58 12.50
C ARG A 20 -2.79 12.40 13.74
N TYR A 21 -1.97 11.86 14.63
CA TYR A 21 -1.53 12.58 15.83
C TYR A 21 -0.71 13.82 15.48
N ALA A 22 0.24 13.70 14.54
CA ALA A 22 1.10 14.80 14.12
C ALA A 22 0.35 15.91 13.37
N GLY A 23 -0.70 15.56 12.60
CA GLY A 23 -1.53 16.51 11.88
C GLY A 23 -2.52 17.31 12.75
N GLY A 24 -2.80 16.83 13.97
CA GLY A 24 -3.76 17.46 14.88
C GLY A 24 -5.18 17.54 14.31
N GLU A 25 -5.99 18.47 14.81
CA GLU A 25 -7.38 18.64 14.33
C GLU A 25 -7.47 19.36 12.98
N SER A 26 -6.41 20.07 12.56
CA SER A 26 -6.43 20.92 11.36
C SER A 26 -5.88 20.23 10.10
N HIS A 27 -5.09 19.16 10.22
CA HIS A 27 -4.50 18.48 9.07
C HIS A 27 -4.75 16.98 9.17
N ARG A 28 -5.79 16.51 8.47
CA ARG A 28 -6.03 15.08 8.33
C ARG A 28 -5.02 14.48 7.36
N VAL A 29 -4.58 13.25 7.64
CA VAL A 29 -3.81 12.47 6.66
C VAL A 29 -4.72 12.19 5.49
N GLU A 30 -4.37 12.72 4.32
CA GLU A 30 -5.15 12.53 3.09
C GLU A 30 -4.63 11.37 2.25
N SER A 31 -3.37 10.99 2.42
CA SER A 31 -2.76 9.95 1.59
C SER A 31 -1.76 9.11 2.34
N VAL A 32 -1.68 7.83 1.94
CA VAL A 32 -0.63 6.92 2.36
C VAL A 32 0.06 6.32 1.13
N ILE A 33 1.39 6.22 1.20
CA ILE A 33 2.20 5.57 0.19
C ILE A 33 2.88 4.38 0.86
N ILE A 34 2.71 3.21 0.26
CA ILE A 34 3.27 1.96 0.73
C ILE A 34 4.23 1.48 -0.33
N ASP A 35 5.53 1.62 -0.04
CA ASP A 35 6.59 1.20 -0.93
C ASP A 35 7.08 -0.18 -0.53
N GLU A 36 6.65 -1.18 -1.30
CA GLU A 36 6.92 -2.59 -1.05
C GLU A 36 6.46 -3.08 0.35
N GLY A 37 6.70 -4.36 0.65
CA GLY A 37 6.34 -4.96 1.96
C GLY A 37 5.39 -6.15 1.87
N PHE A 38 4.91 -6.47 0.68
CA PHE A 38 4.12 -7.69 0.44
C PHE A 38 5.01 -8.92 0.22
N GLY A 39 6.30 -8.74 -0.10
CA GLY A 39 7.23 -9.81 -0.51
C GLY A 39 7.44 -10.93 0.51
N SER A 40 7.19 -10.66 1.79
CA SER A 40 7.33 -11.62 2.88
C SER A 40 6.01 -12.27 3.31
N LEU A 41 4.92 -11.96 2.62
CA LEU A 41 3.58 -12.46 2.92
C LEU A 41 3.32 -13.75 2.15
N ASP A 42 2.60 -14.68 2.78
CA ASP A 42 1.94 -15.76 2.06
C ASP A 42 0.71 -15.22 1.31
N THR A 43 0.15 -16.03 0.41
CA THR A 43 -1.02 -15.66 -0.40
C THR A 43 -2.19 -15.14 0.45
N THR A 44 -2.50 -15.83 1.55
CA THR A 44 -3.54 -15.42 2.50
C THR A 44 -3.22 -14.08 3.15
N GLY A 45 -1.98 -13.91 3.64
CA GLY A 45 -1.53 -12.67 4.25
C GLY A 45 -1.53 -11.48 3.30
N CYS A 46 -1.23 -11.71 2.03
CA CYS A 46 -1.32 -10.70 0.98
C CYS A 46 -2.78 -10.29 0.74
N GLN A 47 -3.69 -11.24 0.58
CA GLN A 47 -5.13 -10.97 0.42
C GLN A 47 -5.72 -10.21 1.61
N ASP A 48 -5.42 -10.65 2.84
CA ASP A 48 -5.83 -9.94 4.05
C ASP A 48 -5.34 -8.48 4.05
N MET A 49 -4.10 -8.25 3.61
CA MET A 49 -3.54 -6.92 3.57
C MET A 49 -4.23 -6.05 2.53
N ILE A 50 -4.46 -6.59 1.33
CA ILE A 50 -5.20 -5.90 0.27
C ILE A 50 -6.59 -5.49 0.76
N HIS A 51 -7.29 -6.38 1.48
CA HIS A 51 -8.58 -6.06 2.06
C HIS A 51 -8.51 -4.88 3.05
N VAL A 52 -7.48 -4.86 3.91
CA VAL A 52 -7.23 -3.73 4.84
C VAL A 52 -6.95 -2.44 4.06
N LEU A 53 -6.15 -2.47 3.01
CA LEU A 53 -5.85 -1.29 2.19
C LEU A 53 -7.06 -0.77 1.44
N GLN A 54 -7.94 -1.66 0.98
CA GLN A 54 -9.21 -1.28 0.37
C GLN A 54 -10.13 -0.61 1.40
N ALA A 55 -10.20 -1.10 2.64
CA ALA A 55 -10.97 -0.46 3.70
C ALA A 55 -10.42 0.95 4.06
N LEU A 56 -9.11 1.17 3.96
CA LEU A 56 -8.51 2.49 4.18
C LEU A 56 -8.90 3.53 3.13
N LYS A 57 -9.40 3.13 1.95
CA LYS A 57 -9.88 4.06 0.92
C LYS A 57 -11.05 4.92 1.39
N ASP A 58 -11.82 4.46 2.39
CA ASP A 58 -12.93 5.24 2.95
C ASP A 58 -12.45 6.32 3.93
N GLU A 59 -11.23 6.19 4.45
CA GLU A 59 -10.64 7.10 5.43
C GLU A 59 -9.57 8.04 4.84
N LEU A 60 -9.06 7.73 3.65
CA LEU A 60 -7.99 8.45 2.96
C LEU A 60 -8.46 8.89 1.58
N ALA A 61 -8.04 10.08 1.14
CA ALA A 61 -8.29 10.52 -0.23
C ALA A 61 -7.50 9.68 -1.26
N CYS A 62 -6.34 9.12 -0.87
CA CYS A 62 -5.52 8.30 -1.77
C CYS A 62 -4.70 7.24 -1.02
N VAL A 63 -4.66 6.04 -1.58
CA VAL A 63 -3.74 4.97 -1.17
C VAL A 63 -2.89 4.61 -2.39
N ILE A 64 -1.58 4.81 -2.30
CA ILE A 64 -0.62 4.45 -3.35
C ILE A 64 0.16 3.23 -2.87
N VAL A 65 0.15 2.18 -3.68
CA VAL A 65 0.89 0.94 -3.39
C VAL A 65 1.89 0.70 -4.50
N VAL A 66 3.15 0.49 -4.14
CA VAL A 66 4.22 0.09 -5.05
C VAL A 66 4.57 -1.35 -4.72
N SER A 67 4.46 -2.24 -5.71
CA SER A 67 4.84 -3.64 -5.56
C SER A 67 5.20 -4.27 -6.90
N HIS A 68 6.13 -5.23 -6.85
CA HIS A 68 6.45 -6.12 -7.96
C HIS A 68 5.56 -7.38 -8.01
N GLN A 69 4.60 -7.55 -7.09
CA GLN A 69 3.70 -8.71 -7.07
C GLN A 69 2.46 -8.51 -7.94
N ASP A 70 2.21 -9.48 -8.82
CA ASP A 70 1.03 -9.50 -9.68
C ASP A 70 -0.27 -9.63 -8.86
N GLU A 71 -0.26 -10.36 -7.74
CA GLU A 71 -1.43 -10.50 -6.86
C GLU A 71 -1.85 -9.15 -6.28
N VAL A 72 -0.89 -8.30 -5.94
CA VAL A 72 -1.19 -6.93 -5.47
C VAL A 72 -1.64 -6.09 -6.65
N PHE A 73 -0.92 -6.12 -7.77
CA PHE A 73 -1.24 -5.32 -8.95
C PHE A 73 -2.67 -5.54 -9.45
N ASN A 74 -3.15 -6.79 -9.46
CA ASN A 74 -4.46 -7.13 -10.04
C ASN A 74 -5.67 -6.69 -9.20
N GLU A 75 -5.48 -6.33 -7.93
CA GLU A 75 -6.56 -5.99 -6.99
C GLU A 75 -6.90 -4.49 -6.95
N PHE A 76 -6.19 -3.67 -7.72
CA PHE A 76 -6.42 -2.22 -7.81
C PHE A 76 -6.97 -1.82 -9.19
N GLU A 77 -7.90 -0.88 -9.22
CA GLU A 77 -8.50 -0.40 -10.47
C GLU A 77 -7.56 0.54 -11.23
N ASN A 78 -6.89 1.45 -10.51
CA ASN A 78 -5.97 2.43 -11.10
C ASN A 78 -4.54 1.90 -11.04
N LYS A 79 -4.01 1.47 -12.19
CA LYS A 79 -2.72 0.79 -12.25
C LYS A 79 -1.75 1.51 -13.17
N TYR A 80 -0.50 1.56 -12.73
CA TYR A 80 0.62 2.04 -13.52
C TYR A 80 1.65 0.93 -13.56
N GLN A 81 1.98 0.46 -14.76
CA GLN A 81 3.05 -0.49 -14.97
C GLN A 81 4.33 0.25 -15.34
N MET A 82 5.43 -0.12 -14.70
CA MET A 82 6.76 0.41 -14.99
C MET A 82 7.60 -0.68 -15.67
N LYS A 83 8.30 -0.32 -16.75
CA LYS A 83 9.21 -1.22 -17.47
C LYS A 83 10.52 -0.51 -17.77
N LEU A 84 11.63 -1.24 -17.66
CA LEU A 84 12.93 -0.76 -18.11
C LEU A 84 13.08 -1.05 -19.61
N VAL A 85 13.16 -0.01 -20.43
CA VAL A 85 13.33 -0.07 -21.90
C VAL A 85 14.55 0.77 -22.27
N ASP A 86 15.53 0.13 -22.91
CA ASP A 86 16.78 0.77 -23.37
C ASP A 86 17.50 1.61 -22.29
N GLY A 87 17.46 1.15 -21.04
CA GLY A 87 18.09 1.83 -19.90
C GLY A 87 17.27 2.99 -19.31
N SER A 88 16.05 3.20 -19.79
CA SER A 88 15.10 4.20 -19.29
C SER A 88 13.84 3.55 -18.74
N THR A 89 13.20 4.17 -17.75
CA THR A 89 11.93 3.68 -17.21
C THR A 89 10.78 4.25 -18.02
N GLU A 90 10.02 3.37 -18.68
CA GLU A 90 8.74 3.70 -19.29
C GLU A 90 7.60 3.38 -18.33
N VAL A 91 6.59 4.26 -18.30
CA VAL A 91 5.40 4.12 -17.44
C VAL A 91 4.15 4.11 -18.30
N SER A 92 3.31 3.09 -18.13
CA SER A 92 2.03 2.96 -18.83
C SER A 92 0.89 2.78 -17.84
N ARG A 93 -0.20 3.55 -18.02
CA ARG A 93 -1.45 3.31 -17.29
C ARG A 93 -2.19 2.13 -17.91
N ILE A 94 -2.67 1.21 -17.09
CA ILE A 94 -3.39 -0.01 -17.49
C ILE A 94 -4.82 0.02 -16.95
#